data_AF-A0A538GXB0-F1
#
_entry.id   AF-A0A538GXB0-F1
#
_cell.length_a   1.000
_cell.length_b   1.000
_cell.length_c   1.000
_cell.angle_alpha   90.00
_cell.angle_beta   90.00
_cell.angle_gamma   90.00
#
_symmetry.space_group_name_H-M   'P 1'
#
loop_
_entity.id
_entity.type
_entity.pdbx_description
1 polymer ?
#
loop_
_entity_poly.entity_id
_entity_poly.type
_entity_poly.pdbx_seq_one_letter_code
_entity_poly.pdbx_strand_id
1 'polypeptide(L)' 'MHLRLPAIDPGVKAFVWALLSSLYLWGFLLAVGVHKGTSLVLGLIAFGAIFLYVRVCGENDEP' A
#
# COMPACT_ATOMS: atom_id res chain seq x y z
N MET A 1 -2.07 33.96 -4.35
CA MET A 1 -1.58 32.88 -3.48
C MET A 1 -1.68 31.57 -4.23
N HIS A 2 -0.58 31.10 -4.82
CA HIS A 2 -0.48 29.75 -5.37
C HIS A 2 -0.35 28.83 -4.15
N LEU A 3 -1.47 28.23 -3.71
CA LEU A 3 -1.46 27.20 -2.68
C LEU A 3 -0.76 25.99 -3.28
N ARG A 4 0.58 26.01 -3.25
CA ARG A 4 1.37 24.81 -3.47
C ARG A 4 0.96 23.89 -2.32
N LEU A 5 0.14 22.89 -2.64
CA LEU A 5 -0.24 21.88 -1.66
C LEU A 5 1.06 21.40 -0.99
N PRO A 6 1.11 21.31 0.35
CA PRO A 6 2.29 20.79 1.02
C PRO A 6 2.65 19.47 0.36
N ALA A 7 3.87 19.40 -0.17
CA ALA A 7 4.37 18.22 -0.83
C ALA A 7 4.52 17.14 0.25
N ILE A 8 3.51 16.29 0.38
CA ILE A 8 3.58 15.10 1.23
C ILE A 8 4.72 14.25 0.67
N ASP A 9 5.65 13.86 1.54
CA ASP A 9 6.77 13.00 1.17
C ASP A 9 6.29 11.78 0.38
N PRO A 10 6.86 11.50 -0.80
CA PRO A 10 6.48 10.36 -1.63
C PRO A 10 6.51 9.03 -0.86
N GLY A 11 7.46 8.88 0.07
CA GLY A 11 7.56 7.73 0.95
C GLY A 11 6.36 7.55 1.90
N VAL A 12 5.80 8.65 2.42
CA VAL A 12 4.62 8.62 3.29
C VAL A 12 3.39 8.22 2.49
N LYS A 13 3.23 8.75 1.27
CA LYS A 13 2.16 8.29 0.35
C LYS A 13 2.28 6.80 0.05
N ALA A 14 3.49 6.32 -0.26
CA ALA A 14 3.73 4.91 -0.56
C ALA A 14 3.40 4.00 0.63
N PHE A 15 3.78 4.40 1.84
CA PHE A 15 3.47 3.67 3.06
C PHE A 15 1.97 3.59 3.34
N VAL A 16 1.25 4.71 3.22
CA VAL A 16 -0.20 4.74 3.44
C VAL A 16 -0.93 3.85 2.43
N TRP A 17 -0.56 3.93 1.15
CA TRP A 17 -1.17 3.09 0.10
C TRP A 17 -0.91 1.60 0.35
N ALA A 18 0.34 1.24 0.64
CA ALA A 18 0.70 -0.14 0.94
C ALA A 18 -0.06 -0.68 2.16
N LEU A 19 -0.17 0.13 3.22
CA LEU A 19 -0.86 -0.27 4.45
C LEU A 19 -2.35 -0.47 4.19
N LEU A 20 -3.00 0.48 3.53
CA LEU A 20 -4.44 0.42 3.24
C LEU A 20 -4.77 -0.79 2.37
N SER A 21 -4.03 -0.99 1.28
CA SER A 21 -4.26 -2.11 0.36
C SER A 21 -3.96 -3.46 0.98
N SER A 22 -2.89 -3.57 1.78
CA SER A 22 -2.60 -4.79 2.51
C SER A 22 -3.70 -5.13 3.51
N LEU A 23 -4.22 -4.14 4.24
CA LEU A 23 -5.27 -4.37 5.22
C LEU A 23 -6.60 -4.75 4.54
N TYR A 24 -6.90 -4.11 3.41
CA TYR A 24 -8.04 -4.46 2.56
C TYR A 24 -7.94 -5.90 2.05
N LEU A 25 -6.77 -6.30 1.53
CA LEU A 25 -6.52 -7.66 1.06
C LEU A 25 -6.63 -8.66 2.21
N TRP A 26 -6.00 -8.38 3.35
CA TRP A 26 -6.07 -9.25 4.52
C TRP A 26 -7.50 -9.46 5.01
N GLY A 27 -8.30 -8.39 5.08
CA GLY A 27 -9.72 -8.47 5.41
C GLY A 27 -10.52 -9.29 4.40
N PHE A 28 -10.23 -9.14 3.11
CA PHE A 28 -10.82 -9.96 2.04
C PHE A 28 -10.49 -11.45 2.21
N LEU A 29 -9.22 -11.80 2.49
CA LEU A 29 -8.84 -13.19 2.72
C LEU A 29 -9.55 -13.79 3.95
N LEU A 30 -9.73 -13.02 5.01
CA LEU A 30 -10.51 -13.46 6.17
C LEU A 30 -11.98 -13.67 5.83
N ALA A 31 -12.56 -12.78 5.00
CA ALA A 31 -13.96 -12.89 4.56
C ALA A 31 -14.21 -14.14 3.67
N VAL A 32 -13.22 -14.52 2.85
CA VAL A 32 -13.25 -15.74 2.02
C VAL A 32 -13.06 -17.02 2.85
N GLY A 33 -12.70 -16.91 4.13
CA GLY A 33 -12.50 -18.06 5.01
C GLY A 33 -11.09 -18.66 4.93
N VAL A 34 -10.10 -17.91 4.44
CA VAL A 34 -8.71 -18.35 4.45
C VAL A 34 -8.19 -18.45 5.89
N HIS A 35 -7.39 -19.48 6.16
CA HIS A 35 -6.78 -19.70 7.46
C HIS A 35 -5.99 -18.47 7.95
N LYS A 36 -6.16 -18.11 9.23
CA LYS A 36 -5.59 -16.89 9.84
C LYS A 36 -4.09 -16.72 9.65
N GLY A 37 -3.34 -17.83 9.71
CA GLY A 37 -1.89 -17.80 9.49
C GLY A 37 -1.53 -17.44 8.05
N THR A 38 -2.21 -18.05 7.08
CA THR A 38 -1.95 -17.83 5.65
C THR A 38 -2.38 -16.43 5.23
N SER A 39 -3.51 -15.94 5.73
CA SER A 39 -3.98 -14.59 5.43
C SER A 39 -3.03 -13.51 5.95
N LEU A 40 -2.46 -13.68 7.15
CA LEU A 40 -1.46 -12.75 7.70
C LEU A 40 -0.18 -12.72 6.85
N VAL A 41 0.34 -13.89 6.47
CA VAL A 41 1.56 -13.99 5.65
C VAL A 41 1.34 -13.35 4.28
N LEU A 42 0.20 -13.64 3.63
CA LEU A 42 -0.14 -13.02 2.34
C LEU A 42 -0.34 -11.51 2.46
N GLY A 43 -0.93 -11.03 3.56
CA GLY A 43 -1.03 -9.60 3.86
C GLY A 43 0.36 -8.95 3.95
N LEU A 44 1.28 -9.52 4.74
CA LEU A 44 2.63 -8.98 4.89
C LEU A 44 3.43 -8.96 3.58
N ILE A 45 3.31 -10.03 2.78
CA ILE A 45 3.96 -10.09 1.45
C ILE A 45 3.36 -9.03 0.53
N ALA A 46 2.03 -8.90 0.50
CA ALA A 46 1.34 -7.89 -0.29
C ALA A 46 1.72 -6.47 0.14
N PHE A 47 1.82 -6.21 1.45
CA PHE A 47 2.31 -4.93 1.98
C PHE A 47 3.69 -4.58 1.41
N GLY A 48 4.65 -5.50 1.52
CA GLY A 48 6.00 -5.30 1.01
C GLY A 48 6.02 -5.08 -0.50
N ALA A 49 5.26 -5.88 -1.25
CA ALA A 49 5.17 -5.77 -2.71
C ALA A 49 4.57 -4.43 -3.15
N ILE A 50 3.46 -4.01 -2.54
CA ILE A 50 2.78 -2.75 -2.87
C ILE A 50 3.62 -1.56 -2.45
N PHE A 51 4.27 -1.63 -1.28
CA PHE A 51 5.17 -0.58 -0.82
C PHE A 51 6.33 -0.37 -1.80
N LEU A 52 7.01 -1.45 -2.20
CA LEU A 52 8.09 -1.37 -3.19
C LEU A 52 7.58 -0.90 -4.56
N TYR A 53 6.42 -1.40 -4.99
CA TYR A 53 5.80 -0.98 -6.26
C TYR A 53 5.52 0.53 -6.29
N VAL A 54 4.83 1.06 -5.28
CA VAL A 54 4.53 2.50 -5.22
C VAL A 54 5.81 3.32 -5.02
N ARG A 55 6.79 2.80 -4.26
CA ARG A 55 8.05 3.50 -4.04
C ARG A 55 8.89 3.62 -5.32
N VAL A 56 8.91 2.59 -6.17
CA VAL A 56 9.72 2.56 -7.40
C VAL A 56 8.97 3.15 -8.59
N CYS A 57 7.67 2.89 -8.71
CA CYS A 57 6.88 3.28 -9.89
C CYS A 57 6.08 4.59 -9.70
N GLY A 58 5.85 5.04 -8.47
CA GLY A 58 5.00 6.20 -8.18
C GLY A 58 5.63 7.58 -8.50
N GLU A 59 6.90 7.62 -8.88
CA GLU A 59 7.59 8.82 -9.36
C GLU A 59 7.53 8.98 -10.89
N ASN A 60 7.01 7.99 -11.62
CA ASN A 60 6.89 8.05 -13.09
C ASN A 60 5.64 8.81 -13.58
N ASP A 61 4.88 9.43 -12.67
CA ASP A 61 3.72 10.28 -12.97
C ASP A 61 4.13 11.74 -13.28
N GLU A 62 5.23 11.93 -14.02
CA GLU A 62 5.64 13.24 -14.53
C GLU A 62 5.50 13.22 -16.08
N PRO A 63 4.59 14.03 -16.67
CA PRO A 63 4.36 14.07 -18.11
C PRO A 63 5.46 14.79 -18.90
#